data_AF-A0A452YB01-F1
#
_entry.id   AF-A0A452YB01-F1
#
_cell.length_a   1.000
_cell.length_b   1.000
_cell.length_c   1.000
_cell.angle_alpha   90.00
_cell.angle_beta   90.00
_cell.angle_gamma   90.00
#
_symmetry.space_group_name_H-M   'P 1'
#
loop_
_entity.id
_entity.type
_entity.pdbx_description
1 polymer ?
#
loop_
_entity_poly.entity_id
_entity_poly.type
_entity_poly.pdbx_seq_one_letter_code
_entity_poly.pdbx_strand_id
1 'polypeptide(L)'
;SLRLSDKKKKKGTRVVGPDKGNRGLRQFSMKVCEKVEGKGRTTYNEVADELVAEFADPNSNIGSPDPDNPNTQQYDEKNIRRRVYDALNVLMAMDIISKDKKEIQWKGLPRTSLSDIDKLKTEVIGLKGRIDKKSAYLQELQDQYVGLQNLVERNEQLYGSGDAPSGGVALPFILVQTRPHATVEVEISEDMQLVHFDFNS
;
A
#
# COMPACT_ATOMS: atom_id res chain seq x y z
N SER A 1 16.62 -52.25 -39.83
CA SER A 1 17.41 -51.25 -39.08
C SER A 1 16.81 -49.89 -39.40
N LEU A 2 16.22 -49.06 -38.53
CA LEU A 2 16.05 -48.95 -37.08
C LEU A 2 14.72 -48.19 -36.88
N ARG A 3 13.83 -48.68 -35.98
CA ARG A 3 12.67 -47.91 -35.49
C ARG A 3 13.11 -47.13 -34.25
N LEU A 4 12.94 -45.81 -34.27
CA LEU A 4 13.08 -44.93 -33.11
C LEU A 4 11.89 -45.15 -32.16
N SER A 5 12.17 -45.53 -30.92
CA SER A 5 11.18 -45.64 -29.85
C SER A 5 11.45 -44.56 -28.78
N ASP A 6 10.56 -43.58 -28.73
CA ASP A 6 10.48 -42.55 -27.68
C ASP A 6 10.24 -43.18 -26.30
N LYS A 7 11.24 -43.08 -25.42
CA LYS A 7 11.13 -43.48 -24.01
C LYS A 7 10.37 -42.42 -23.21
N LYS A 8 9.06 -42.62 -23.07
CA LYS A 8 8.20 -41.88 -22.13
C LYS A 8 8.64 -42.15 -20.69
N LYS A 9 9.22 -41.15 -20.03
CA LYS A 9 9.64 -41.17 -18.63
C LYS A 9 8.41 -41.34 -17.72
N LYS A 10 8.28 -42.52 -17.08
CA LYS A 10 7.25 -42.83 -16.06
C LYS A 10 7.35 -41.80 -14.92
N LYS A 11 6.36 -40.91 -14.80
CA LYS A 11 6.11 -40.13 -13.58
C LYS A 11 5.77 -41.14 -12.48
N GLY A 12 6.60 -41.20 -11.45
CA GLY A 12 6.34 -42.02 -10.27
C GLY A 12 5.03 -41.59 -9.62
N THR A 13 4.10 -42.53 -9.54
CA THR A 13 2.82 -42.39 -8.85
C THR A 13 3.10 -42.09 -7.38
N ARG A 14 2.74 -40.91 -6.89
CA ARG A 14 2.69 -40.61 -5.46
C ARG A 14 1.61 -41.51 -4.86
N VAL A 15 2.02 -42.47 -4.05
CA VAL A 15 1.12 -43.20 -3.16
C VAL A 15 0.60 -42.18 -2.14
N VAL A 16 -0.67 -41.79 -2.30
CA VAL A 16 -1.40 -41.00 -1.30
C VAL A 16 -1.82 -41.99 -0.22
N GLY A 17 -0.98 -42.14 0.80
CA GLY A 17 -1.36 -42.83 2.04
C GLY A 17 -2.32 -41.96 2.87
N PRO A 18 -3.14 -42.57 3.75
CA PRO A 18 -4.18 -41.90 4.49
C PRO A 18 -3.58 -40.90 5.51
N ASP A 19 -4.24 -39.75 5.66
CA ASP A 19 -4.09 -38.74 6.73
C ASP A 19 -2.69 -38.45 7.30
N LYS A 20 -1.76 -38.05 6.43
CA LYS A 20 -0.57 -37.27 6.84
C LYS A 20 -0.85 -35.76 6.99
N GLY A 21 -2.12 -35.38 7.18
CA GLY A 21 -2.54 -33.98 7.33
C GLY A 21 -1.90 -33.28 8.53
N ASN A 22 -1.54 -34.05 9.57
CA ASN A 22 -1.01 -33.56 10.84
C ASN A 22 0.52 -33.69 11.02
N ARG A 23 1.32 -33.70 9.94
CA ARG A 23 2.81 -33.62 10.04
C ARG A 23 3.44 -32.74 8.94
N GLY A 24 2.68 -31.81 8.37
CA GLY A 24 3.15 -30.93 7.29
C GLY A 24 3.89 -29.68 7.80
N LEU A 25 4.65 -29.01 6.92
CA LEU A 25 5.36 -27.76 7.24
C LEU A 25 4.43 -26.70 7.85
N ARG A 26 3.18 -26.59 7.36
CA ARG A 26 2.18 -25.65 7.88
C ARG A 26 1.97 -25.81 9.39
N GLN A 27 1.88 -27.04 9.88
CA GLN A 27 1.66 -27.30 11.30
C GLN A 27 2.91 -27.06 12.12
N PHE A 28 4.08 -27.45 11.62
CA PHE A 28 5.34 -27.10 12.27
C PHE A 28 5.51 -25.59 12.37
N SER A 29 5.21 -24.84 11.29
CA SER A 29 5.25 -23.38 11.32
C SER A 29 4.28 -22.79 12.33
N MET A 30 3.06 -23.32 12.43
CA MET A 30 2.07 -22.89 13.42
C MET A 30 2.56 -23.14 14.84
N LYS A 31 3.05 -24.34 15.13
CA LYS A 31 3.59 -24.72 16.44
C LYS A 31 4.84 -23.94 16.84
N VAL A 32 5.75 -23.70 15.90
CA VAL A 32 6.92 -22.84 16.10
C VAL A 32 6.49 -21.42 16.44
N CYS A 33 5.49 -20.88 15.72
CA CYS A 33 4.96 -19.54 15.97
C CYS A 33 4.34 -19.44 17.38
N GLU A 34 3.44 -20.36 17.73
CA GLU A 34 2.81 -20.44 19.06
C GLU A 34 3.85 -20.50 20.18
N LYS A 35 4.89 -21.31 20.02
CA LYS A 35 5.92 -21.51 21.05
C LYS A 35 6.78 -20.26 21.25
N VAL A 36 7.20 -19.61 20.16
CA VAL A 36 7.99 -18.38 20.24
C VAL A 36 7.16 -17.23 20.81
N GLU A 37 5.88 -17.12 20.42
CA GLU A 37 4.93 -16.14 20.97
C GLU A 37 4.72 -16.33 22.48
N GLY A 38 4.42 -17.56 22.92
CA GLY A 38 4.14 -17.85 24.32
C GLY A 38 5.34 -17.66 25.24
N LYS A 39 6.57 -17.90 24.75
CA LYS A 39 7.81 -17.71 25.53
C LYS A 39 8.32 -16.26 25.50
N GLY A 40 8.06 -15.51 24.43
CA GLY A 40 8.58 -14.15 24.22
C GLY A 40 10.08 -14.11 23.89
N ARG A 41 10.92 -14.85 24.62
CA ARG A 41 12.35 -15.08 24.31
C ARG A 41 12.67 -16.56 24.42
N THR A 42 13.38 -17.11 23.43
CA THR A 42 13.71 -18.55 23.36
C THR A 42 14.94 -18.80 22.49
N THR A 43 15.31 -20.05 22.26
CA THR A 43 16.40 -20.46 21.35
C THR A 43 15.93 -21.54 20.39
N TYR A 44 16.69 -21.73 19.29
CA TYR A 44 16.38 -22.79 18.32
C TYR A 44 16.29 -24.18 18.98
N ASN A 45 17.25 -24.54 19.83
CA ASN A 45 17.28 -25.86 20.45
C ASN A 45 16.07 -26.06 21.37
N GLU A 46 15.75 -25.05 22.18
CA GLU A 46 14.59 -25.08 23.08
C GLU A 46 13.27 -25.31 22.32
N VAL A 47 13.05 -24.56 21.23
CA VAL A 47 11.86 -24.75 20.37
C VAL A 47 11.88 -26.13 19.70
N ALA A 48 13.02 -26.57 19.19
CA ALA A 48 13.12 -27.84 18.49
C ALA A 48 12.90 -29.04 19.43
N ASP A 49 13.54 -29.04 20.60
CA ASP A 49 13.50 -30.12 21.57
C ASP A 49 12.09 -30.25 22.18
N GLU A 50 11.42 -29.12 22.46
CA GLU A 50 10.02 -29.14 22.93
C GLU A 50 9.05 -29.69 21.87
N LEU A 51 9.24 -29.35 20.59
CA LEU A 51 8.41 -29.91 19.52
C LEU A 51 8.72 -31.39 19.26
N VAL A 52 9.96 -31.84 19.45
CA VAL A 52 10.29 -33.27 19.36
C VAL A 52 9.62 -34.04 20.49
N ALA A 53 9.64 -33.51 21.71
CA ALA A 53 8.96 -34.12 22.86
C ALA A 53 7.43 -34.18 22.66
N GLU A 54 6.80 -33.07 22.25
CA GLU A 54 5.34 -33.01 22.02
C GLU A 54 4.84 -33.99 20.95
N PHE A 55 5.65 -34.26 19.92
CA PHE A 55 5.29 -35.20 18.84
C PHE A 55 5.76 -36.63 19.09
N ALA A 56 6.58 -36.87 20.11
CA ALA A 56 6.96 -38.21 20.57
C ALA A 56 5.94 -38.82 21.54
N ASP A 57 5.09 -37.99 22.16
CA ASP A 57 4.07 -38.45 23.11
C ASP A 57 2.96 -39.28 22.42
N PRO A 58 2.74 -40.55 22.84
CA PRO A 58 1.76 -41.45 22.22
C PRO A 58 0.29 -41.05 22.50
N ASN A 59 0.08 -40.10 23.42
CA ASN A 59 -1.24 -39.55 23.75
C ASN A 59 -1.58 -38.29 22.91
N SER A 60 -0.63 -37.79 22.13
CA SER A 60 -0.89 -36.77 21.11
C SER A 60 -1.63 -37.45 19.95
N ASN A 61 -2.66 -36.80 19.41
CA ASN A 61 -3.66 -37.38 18.49
C ASN A 61 -3.11 -37.63 17.06
N ILE A 62 -1.86 -38.10 16.95
CA ILE A 62 -1.04 -38.22 15.74
C ILE A 62 -0.39 -39.60 15.74
N GLY A 63 -1.05 -40.55 15.08
CA GLY A 63 -0.59 -41.89 14.68
C GLY A 63 0.58 -42.50 15.45
N SER A 64 0.30 -43.56 16.19
CA SER A 64 1.26 -44.40 16.90
C SER A 64 2.50 -44.72 16.05
N PRO A 65 3.71 -44.76 16.64
CA PRO A 65 4.91 -45.17 15.93
C PRO A 65 4.73 -46.58 15.36
N ASP A 66 5.16 -46.76 14.12
CA ASP A 66 5.13 -48.05 13.43
C ASP A 66 6.01 -49.05 14.21
N PRO A 67 5.44 -50.10 14.83
CA PRO A 67 6.17 -50.96 15.78
C PRO A 67 7.29 -51.78 15.14
N ASP A 68 7.34 -51.83 13.80
CA ASP A 68 8.31 -52.61 13.03
C ASP A 68 9.62 -51.87 12.72
N ASN A 69 9.79 -50.60 13.14
CA ASN A 69 11.00 -49.84 12.84
C ASN A 69 11.49 -48.94 14.01
N PRO A 70 12.48 -49.39 14.80
CA PRO A 70 13.01 -48.65 15.94
C PRO A 70 13.75 -47.35 15.57
N ASN A 71 14.03 -47.09 14.28
CA ASN A 71 14.67 -45.84 13.84
C ASN A 71 13.70 -44.70 13.51
N THR A 72 12.38 -44.94 13.52
CA THR A 72 11.36 -43.93 13.17
C THR A 72 11.46 -42.67 14.01
N GLN A 73 11.71 -42.79 15.31
CA GLN A 73 11.88 -41.66 16.23
C GLN A 73 13.06 -40.75 15.85
N GLN A 74 14.20 -41.32 15.45
CA GLN A 74 15.36 -40.52 15.00
C GLN A 74 15.11 -39.81 13.66
N TYR A 75 14.33 -40.42 12.76
CA TYR A 75 13.94 -39.78 11.50
C TYR A 75 12.97 -38.62 11.73
N ASP A 76 12.01 -38.80 12.64
CA ASP A 76 11.05 -37.76 13.01
C ASP A 76 11.76 -36.58 13.68
N GLU A 77 12.72 -36.82 14.59
CA GLU A 77 13.51 -35.75 15.20
C GLU A 77 14.27 -34.92 14.15
N LYS A 78 15.00 -35.56 13.24
CA LYS A 78 15.73 -34.86 12.17
C LYS A 78 14.79 -34.06 11.27
N ASN A 79 13.60 -34.60 11.00
CA ASN A 79 12.59 -33.92 10.21
C ASN A 79 12.08 -32.66 10.91
N ILE A 80 11.67 -32.79 12.18
CA ILE A 80 11.16 -31.67 13.00
C ILE A 80 12.22 -30.57 13.07
N ARG A 81 13.46 -30.90 13.43
CA ARG A 81 14.59 -29.96 13.47
C ARG A 81 14.76 -29.18 12.17
N ARG A 82 14.67 -29.85 11.01
CA ARG A 82 14.76 -29.21 9.69
C ARG A 82 13.59 -28.25 9.45
N ARG A 83 12.37 -28.63 9.83
CA ARG A 83 11.15 -27.82 9.64
C ARG A 83 11.11 -26.60 10.56
N VAL A 84 11.65 -26.70 11.78
CA VAL A 84 11.81 -25.55 12.69
C VAL A 84 12.66 -24.46 12.05
N TYR A 85 13.78 -24.83 11.40
CA TYR A 85 14.60 -23.85 10.66
C TYR A 85 13.83 -23.17 9.52
N ASP A 86 13.05 -23.93 8.73
CA ASP A 86 12.24 -23.34 7.66
C ASP A 86 11.25 -22.31 8.22
N ALA A 87 10.55 -22.66 9.30
CA ALA A 87 9.57 -21.79 9.94
C ALA A 87 10.22 -20.51 10.50
N LEU A 88 11.29 -20.65 11.29
CA LEU A 88 11.97 -19.50 11.89
C LEU A 88 12.54 -18.53 10.85
N ASN A 89 13.09 -19.04 9.75
CA ASN A 89 13.63 -18.19 8.69
C ASN A 89 12.53 -17.34 8.02
N VAL A 90 11.35 -17.92 7.78
CA VAL A 90 10.20 -17.18 7.23
C VAL A 90 9.67 -16.18 8.25
N LEU A 91 9.50 -16.58 9.52
CA LEU A 91 9.03 -15.67 10.57
C LEU A 91 9.97 -14.47 10.75
N MET A 92 11.27 -14.68 10.62
CA MET A 92 12.27 -13.61 10.66
C MET A 92 12.18 -12.71 9.42
N ALA A 93 12.02 -13.29 8.23
CA ALA A 93 11.86 -12.51 6.99
C ALA A 93 10.58 -11.67 6.98
N MET A 94 9.54 -12.11 7.69
CA MET A 94 8.29 -11.38 7.89
C MET A 94 8.33 -10.38 9.05
N ASP A 95 9.50 -10.19 9.68
CA ASP A 95 9.73 -9.35 10.86
C ASP A 95 8.85 -9.69 12.09
N ILE A 96 8.34 -10.92 12.16
CA ILE A 96 7.51 -11.41 13.27
C ILE A 96 8.38 -11.79 14.49
N ILE A 97 9.63 -12.16 14.24
CA ILE A 97 10.63 -12.50 15.25
C ILE A 97 11.97 -11.85 14.91
N SER A 98 12.80 -11.58 15.90
CA SER A 98 14.22 -11.24 15.73
C SER A 98 15.13 -12.33 16.26
N LYS A 99 16.33 -12.45 15.69
CA LYS A 99 17.36 -13.37 16.16
C LYS A 99 18.67 -12.63 16.40
N ASP A 100 19.17 -12.66 17.63
CA ASP A 100 20.53 -12.25 17.96
C ASP A 100 21.33 -13.48 18.41
N LYS A 101 22.32 -13.86 17.60
CA LYS A 101 23.12 -15.08 17.77
C LYS A 101 22.23 -16.33 17.96
N LYS A 102 22.06 -16.77 19.20
CA LYS A 102 21.26 -17.95 19.58
C LYS A 102 19.89 -17.58 20.14
N GLU A 103 19.70 -16.34 20.57
CA GLU A 103 18.46 -15.85 21.16
C GLU A 103 17.48 -15.44 20.05
N ILE A 104 16.24 -15.86 20.22
CA ILE A 104 15.10 -15.55 19.35
C ILE A 104 14.10 -14.79 20.21
N GLN A 105 13.65 -13.62 19.75
CA GLN A 105 12.67 -12.80 20.44
C GLN A 105 11.42 -12.62 19.58
N TRP A 106 10.25 -12.73 20.20
CA TRP A 106 8.96 -12.43 19.58
C TRP A 106 8.78 -10.92 19.39
N LYS A 107 8.52 -10.49 18.15
CA LYS A 107 8.20 -9.09 17.83
C LYS A 107 6.69 -8.87 17.70
N GLY A 108 5.94 -9.91 17.32
CA GLY A 108 4.50 -9.84 17.09
C GLY A 108 4.14 -9.99 15.62
N LEU A 109 2.88 -10.36 15.35
CA LEU A 109 2.37 -10.38 13.98
C LEU A 109 2.25 -8.94 13.45
N PRO A 110 2.60 -8.66 12.19
CA PRO A 110 2.35 -7.36 11.57
C PRO A 110 0.83 -7.12 11.55
N ARG A 111 0.34 -6.41 12.57
CA ARG A 111 -0.97 -5.78 12.55
C ARG A 111 -0.75 -4.43 11.89
N THR A 112 -1.64 -4.05 10.98
CA THR A 112 -1.82 -2.63 10.65
C THR A 112 -2.02 -1.91 11.98
N SER A 113 -1.02 -1.17 12.45
CA SER A 113 -1.13 -0.52 13.74
C SER A 113 -2.22 0.55 13.63
N LEU A 114 -2.90 0.88 14.74
CA LEU A 114 -3.85 1.99 14.74
C LEU A 114 -3.19 3.28 14.21
N SER A 115 -1.89 3.45 14.44
CA SER A 115 -1.08 4.52 13.87
C SER A 115 -1.01 4.49 12.34
N ASP A 116 -0.87 3.32 11.73
CA ASP A 116 -0.85 3.20 10.26
C ASP A 116 -2.22 3.51 9.65
N ILE A 117 -3.29 3.12 10.34
CA ILE A 117 -4.66 3.45 9.94
C ILE A 117 -4.87 4.97 9.98
N ASP A 118 -4.41 5.64 11.05
CA ASP A 118 -4.55 7.09 11.18
C ASP A 118 -3.72 7.84 10.15
N LYS A 119 -2.48 7.40 9.86
CA LYS A 119 -1.67 7.96 8.76
C LYS A 119 -2.39 7.85 7.42
N LEU A 120 -2.94 6.68 7.10
CA LEU A 120 -3.69 6.47 5.86
C LEU A 120 -4.95 7.35 5.79
N LYS A 121 -5.66 7.55 6.90
CA LYS A 121 -6.81 8.47 6.96
C LYS A 121 -6.39 9.91 6.68
N THR A 122 -5.30 10.37 7.30
CA THR A 122 -4.76 11.71 7.04
C THR A 122 -4.37 11.88 5.58
N GLU A 123 -3.73 10.88 4.97
CA GLU A 123 -3.38 10.90 3.56
C GLU A 123 -4.62 10.96 2.65
N VAL A 124 -5.65 10.16 2.94
CA VAL A 124 -6.93 10.19 2.20
C VAL A 124 -7.59 11.56 2.27
N ILE A 125 -7.61 12.20 3.45
CA ILE A 125 -8.15 13.55 3.62
C ILE A 125 -7.35 14.55 2.78
N GLY A 126 -6.01 14.48 2.83
CA GLY A 126 -5.13 15.36 2.05
C GLY A 126 -5.30 15.19 0.53
N LEU A 127 -5.43 13.95 0.07
CA LEU A 127 -5.67 13.64 -1.34
C LEU A 127 -7.03 14.16 -1.82
N LYS A 128 -8.09 13.98 -1.03
CA LYS A 128 -9.42 14.55 -1.33
C LYS A 128 -9.37 16.07 -1.43
N GLY A 129 -8.77 16.75 -0.46
CA GLY A 129 -8.64 18.21 -0.51
C GLY A 129 -7.85 18.72 -1.73
N ARG A 130 -6.85 17.95 -2.21
CA ARG A 130 -6.14 18.26 -3.45
C ARG A 130 -7.01 18.06 -4.70
N ILE A 131 -7.83 17.02 -4.72
CA ILE A 131 -8.77 16.76 -5.82
C ILE A 131 -9.78 17.90 -5.87
N ASP A 132 -10.38 18.28 -4.75
CA ASP A 132 -11.41 19.33 -4.70
C ASP A 132 -10.86 20.67 -5.19
N LYS A 133 -9.63 21.04 -4.78
CA LYS A 133 -8.96 22.26 -5.29
C LYS A 133 -8.73 22.22 -6.80
N LYS A 134 -8.29 21.08 -7.34
CA LYS A 134 -8.07 20.93 -8.79
C LYS A 134 -9.39 20.98 -9.56
N SER A 135 -10.44 20.37 -9.03
CA SER A 135 -11.78 20.40 -9.63
C SER A 135 -12.34 21.83 -9.66
N ALA A 136 -12.21 22.59 -8.56
CA ALA A 136 -12.65 23.98 -8.51
C ALA A 136 -11.88 24.86 -9.50
N TYR A 137 -10.55 24.72 -9.56
CA TYR A 137 -9.73 25.48 -10.51
C TYR A 137 -10.04 25.12 -11.98
N LEU A 138 -10.30 23.84 -12.26
CA LEU A 138 -10.68 23.41 -13.61
C LEU A 138 -12.04 24.00 -14.02
N GLN A 139 -13.00 24.03 -13.11
CA GLN A 139 -14.30 24.66 -13.36
C GLN A 139 -14.15 26.15 -13.67
N GLU A 140 -13.36 26.88 -12.86
CA GLU A 140 -13.07 28.29 -13.11
C GLU A 140 -12.43 28.51 -14.49
N LEU A 141 -11.46 27.67 -14.86
CA LEU A 141 -10.80 27.76 -16.16
C LEU A 141 -11.76 27.46 -17.33
N GLN A 142 -12.66 26.50 -17.15
CA GLN A 142 -13.70 26.18 -18.14
C GLN A 142 -14.66 27.35 -18.30
N ASP A 143 -15.11 27.97 -17.21
CA ASP A 143 -16.00 29.11 -17.24
C ASP A 143 -15.34 30.32 -17.93
N GLN A 144 -14.06 30.57 -17.66
CA GLN A 144 -13.27 31.59 -18.36
C GLN A 144 -13.15 31.29 -19.86
N TYR A 145 -12.85 30.04 -20.24
CA TYR A 145 -12.71 29.64 -21.64
C TYR A 145 -14.02 29.83 -22.41
N VAL A 146 -15.14 29.34 -21.86
CA VAL A 146 -16.48 29.53 -22.45
C VAL A 146 -16.83 31.01 -22.53
N GLY A 147 -16.56 31.79 -21.47
CA GLY A 147 -16.80 33.24 -21.46
C GLY A 147 -16.03 33.98 -22.54
N LEU A 148 -14.75 33.63 -22.75
CA LEU A 148 -13.92 34.20 -23.80
C LEU A 148 -14.39 33.82 -25.20
N GLN A 149 -14.75 32.55 -25.44
CA GLN A 149 -15.29 32.12 -26.74
C GLN A 149 -16.57 32.88 -27.08
N ASN A 150 -17.51 32.98 -26.13
CA ASN A 150 -18.76 33.70 -26.33
C ASN A 150 -18.51 35.19 -26.61
N LEU A 151 -17.52 35.80 -25.94
CA LEU A 151 -17.16 37.21 -26.17
C LEU A 151 -16.60 37.43 -27.57
N VAL A 152 -15.70 36.53 -28.02
CA VAL A 152 -15.12 36.58 -29.37
C VAL A 152 -16.22 36.42 -30.43
N GLU A 153 -17.05 35.39 -30.30
CA GLU A 153 -18.14 35.11 -31.25
C GLU A 153 -19.11 36.30 -31.35
N ARG A 154 -19.53 36.86 -30.20
CA ARG A 154 -20.40 38.04 -30.18
C ARG A 154 -19.75 39.23 -30.88
N ASN A 155 -18.47 39.49 -30.62
CA ASN A 155 -17.76 40.60 -31.23
C ASN A 155 -17.63 40.41 -32.75
N GLU A 156 -17.28 39.21 -33.22
CA GLU A 156 -17.22 38.88 -34.65
C GLU A 156 -18.55 39.13 -35.36
N GLN A 157 -19.67 38.76 -34.73
CA GLN A 157 -21.01 39.02 -35.28
C GLN A 157 -21.32 40.52 -35.41
N LEU A 158 -20.96 41.34 -34.41
CA LEU A 158 -21.17 42.79 -34.43
C LEU A 158 -20.32 43.48 -35.51
N TYR A 159 -19.07 43.04 -35.71
CA TYR A 159 -18.24 43.56 -36.79
C TYR A 159 -18.73 43.10 -38.17
N GLY A 160 -19.32 41.91 -38.29
CA GLY A 160 -19.88 41.38 -39.53
C GLY A 160 -21.22 42.01 -39.94
N SER A 161 -22.02 42.49 -38.99
CA SER A 161 -23.34 43.09 -39.24
C SER A 161 -23.30 44.58 -39.63
N GLY A 162 -22.12 45.22 -39.58
CA GLY A 162 -21.96 46.65 -39.83
C GLY A 162 -22.30 47.54 -38.63
N ASP A 163 -22.70 46.96 -37.49
CA ASP A 163 -22.94 47.64 -36.21
C ASP A 163 -21.69 47.57 -35.31
N ALA A 164 -20.54 47.95 -35.88
CA ALA A 164 -19.27 47.90 -35.18
C ALA A 164 -19.23 48.97 -34.07
N PRO A 165 -18.96 48.60 -32.81
CA PRO A 165 -18.81 49.57 -31.72
C PRO A 165 -17.69 50.56 -32.02
N SER A 166 -17.90 51.85 -31.76
CA SER A 166 -16.89 52.91 -31.99
C SER A 166 -15.77 52.94 -30.94
N GLY A 167 -15.83 52.06 -29.92
CA GLY A 167 -14.82 51.96 -28.86
C GLY A 167 -14.92 50.66 -28.07
N GLY A 168 -13.86 50.34 -27.32
CA GLY A 168 -13.79 49.16 -26.48
C GLY A 168 -12.51 49.10 -25.63
N VAL A 169 -12.50 48.24 -24.62
CA VAL A 169 -11.33 47.97 -23.77
C VAL A 169 -10.85 46.55 -24.05
N ALA A 170 -9.57 46.40 -24.41
CA ALA A 170 -8.97 45.10 -24.69
C ALA A 170 -8.60 44.37 -23.38
N LEU A 171 -8.70 43.04 -23.39
CA LEU A 171 -8.18 42.20 -22.31
C LEU A 171 -6.65 42.09 -22.41
N PRO A 172 -5.93 41.90 -21.29
CA PRO A 172 -6.44 41.90 -19.92
C PRO A 172 -6.57 43.32 -19.36
N PHE A 173 -7.64 43.57 -18.62
CA PHE A 173 -7.80 44.79 -17.83
C PHE A 173 -8.38 44.45 -16.46
N ILE A 174 -8.26 45.39 -15.53
CA ILE A 174 -8.97 45.36 -14.24
C ILE A 174 -9.91 46.55 -14.19
N LEU A 175 -11.09 46.36 -13.61
CA LEU A 175 -12.07 47.43 -13.43
C LEU A 175 -12.18 47.76 -11.95
N VAL A 176 -11.98 49.03 -11.61
CA VAL A 176 -12.23 49.57 -10.27
C VAL A 176 -13.48 50.44 -10.35
N GLN A 177 -14.52 50.08 -9.60
CA GLN A 177 -15.79 50.79 -9.59
C GLN A 177 -16.08 51.34 -8.19
N THR A 178 -16.41 52.63 -8.12
CA THR A 178 -16.74 53.34 -6.87
C THR A 178 -18.16 53.90 -6.92
N ARG A 179 -18.61 54.53 -5.83
CA ARG A 179 -19.91 55.22 -5.80
C ARG A 179 -19.90 56.42 -6.77
N PRO A 180 -21.03 56.77 -7.40
CA PRO A 180 -21.08 57.87 -8.36
C PRO A 180 -20.62 59.24 -7.85
N HIS A 181 -20.66 59.45 -6.52
CA HIS A 181 -20.27 60.68 -5.83
C HIS A 181 -18.96 60.55 -5.03
N ALA A 182 -18.26 59.42 -5.14
CA ALA A 182 -16.95 59.27 -4.49
C ALA A 182 -15.93 60.19 -5.16
N THR A 183 -15.11 60.89 -4.36
CA THR A 183 -13.98 61.64 -4.89
C THR A 183 -12.78 60.70 -4.93
N VAL A 184 -12.16 60.57 -6.11
CA VAL A 184 -10.99 59.71 -6.31
C VAL A 184 -9.83 60.57 -6.74
N GLU A 185 -8.77 60.58 -5.94
CA GLU A 185 -7.49 61.19 -6.31
C GLU A 185 -6.59 60.12 -6.91
N VAL A 186 -6.01 60.41 -8.07
CA VAL A 186 -5.17 59.47 -8.81
C VAL A 186 -3.82 60.10 -9.07
N GLU A 187 -2.77 59.48 -8.56
CA GLU A 187 -1.38 59.85 -8.83
C GLU A 187 -0.73 58.77 -9.68
N ILE A 188 -0.14 59.18 -10.80
CA ILE A 188 0.54 58.27 -11.74
C ILE A 188 2.00 58.69 -11.77
N SER A 189 2.91 57.74 -11.57
CA SER A 189 4.34 57.99 -11.71
C SER A 189 4.71 58.38 -13.15
N GLU A 190 5.79 59.12 -13.34
CA GLU A 190 6.24 59.55 -14.67
C GLU A 190 6.51 58.38 -15.63
N ASP A 191 6.98 57.25 -15.10
CA ASP A 191 7.26 56.01 -15.84
C ASP A 191 6.01 55.14 -16.08
N MET A 192 4.86 55.58 -15.57
CA MET A 192 3.56 54.90 -15.64
C MET A 192 3.55 53.48 -15.04
N GLN A 193 4.53 53.14 -14.20
CA GLN A 193 4.59 51.82 -13.55
C GLN A 193 3.82 51.78 -12.24
N LEU A 194 3.60 52.93 -11.62
CA LEU A 194 2.91 53.05 -10.34
C LEU A 194 1.69 53.96 -10.50
N VAL A 195 0.55 53.45 -10.06
CA VAL A 195 -0.70 54.21 -9.97
C VAL A 195 -1.19 54.10 -8.53
N HIS A 196 -1.30 55.24 -7.86
CA HIS A 196 -1.88 55.36 -6.54
C HIS A 196 -3.31 55.89 -6.66
N PHE A 197 -4.25 55.21 -6.01
CA PHE A 197 -5.64 55.63 -5.93
C PHE A 197 -5.96 55.96 -4.48
N ASP A 198 -6.35 57.20 -4.21
CA ASP A 198 -6.96 57.59 -2.94
C ASP A 198 -8.47 57.76 -3.12
N PHE A 199 -9.22 57.04 -2.29
CA PHE A 199 -10.68 57.02 -2.31
C PHE A 199 -11.20 57.79 -1.09
N ASN A 200 -11.23 59.12 -1.21
CA ASN A 200 -11.79 59.99 -0.19
C ASN A 200 -13.30 59.67 -0.03
N SER A 201 -13.65 59.06 1.11
CA SER A 201 -15.03 58.67 1.47
C SER A 201 -15.83 59.84 2.04
#